data_AF-A0A6N3AWI6-F1
#
_entry.id   AF-A0A6N3AWI6-F1
#
_cell.length_a   1.000
_cell.length_b   1.000
_cell.length_c   1.000
_cell.angle_alpha   90.00
_cell.angle_beta   90.00
_cell.angle_gamma   90.00
#
_symmetry.space_group_name_H-M   'P 1'
#
loop_
_entity.id
_entity.type
_entity.pdbx_description
1 polymer ?
#
loop_
_entity_poly.entity_id
_entity_poly.type
_entity_poly.pdbx_seq_one_letter_code
_entity_poly.pdbx_strand_id
1 'polypeptide(L)'
;MEENKKKVYKSFLKTATKLVDIYDSANLQNRKIKYLPEWLEFYTSQLLEENNNKHKLYSTYKRGTIIYVNLGSNIGNEFSGNHFCIVLDKKDNPKKSTVTVVPLSSKKSSHYTQLTSSIFDITIDELNKKAIQLIEEADETEDFANLVMDKHENYIKSRAERTALLIKYKYLSEEYIAKEFEELEVLIKKEAKIFKERISNLKSRAESISLVRKVFERHKNKQSFANVSAITTISKKRIQKINSEDPTGKIRISTDDLKKIEKQIIIRFIKS
;
A
#
# COMPACT_ATOMS: atom_id res chain seq x y z
N MET A 1 23.81 -4.09 39.60
CA MET A 1 23.25 -3.56 38.32
C MET A 1 23.92 -4.17 37.10
N GLU A 2 25.25 -4.25 37.09
CA GLU A 2 26.04 -4.78 35.96
C GLU A 2 25.90 -6.30 35.76
N GLU A 3 25.81 -7.07 36.85
CA GLU A 3 25.52 -8.50 36.81
C GLU A 3 24.14 -8.81 36.20
N ASN A 4 23.15 -7.95 36.46
CA ASN A 4 21.81 -8.05 35.88
C ASN A 4 21.84 -7.76 34.37
N LYS A 5 22.61 -6.75 33.93
CA LYS A 5 22.84 -6.47 32.50
C LYS A 5 23.49 -7.66 31.78
N LYS A 6 24.51 -8.29 32.40
CA LYS A 6 25.16 -9.50 31.87
C LYS A 6 24.18 -10.68 31.74
N LYS A 7 23.32 -10.90 32.73
CA LYS A 7 22.30 -11.96 32.69
C LYS A 7 21.28 -11.73 31.56
N VAL A 8 20.80 -10.50 31.41
CA VAL A 8 19.86 -10.12 30.35
C VAL A 8 20.49 -10.30 28.97
N TYR A 9 21.72 -9.82 28.78
CA TYR A 9 22.46 -9.99 27.52
C TYR A 9 22.61 -11.46 27.13
N LYS A 10 23.03 -12.32 28.06
CA LYS A 10 23.14 -13.77 27.83
C LYS A 10 21.79 -14.39 27.43
N SER A 11 20.70 -13.94 28.03
CA SER A 11 19.34 -14.40 27.69
C SER A 11 18.95 -14.02 26.26
N PHE A 12 19.24 -12.79 25.84
CA PHE A 12 18.98 -12.35 24.46
C PHE A 12 19.82 -13.13 23.45
N LEU A 13 21.12 -13.28 23.72
CA LEU A 13 22.02 -14.05 22.84
C LEU A 13 21.53 -15.50 22.67
N LYS A 14 21.19 -16.18 23.78
CA LYS A 14 20.63 -17.53 23.74
C LYS A 14 19.35 -17.61 22.92
N THR A 15 18.48 -16.60 23.04
CA THR A 15 17.22 -16.53 22.29
C THR A 15 17.50 -16.34 20.81
N ALA A 16 18.42 -15.45 20.45
CA ALA A 16 18.81 -15.21 19.06
C ALA A 16 19.40 -16.47 18.41
N THR A 17 20.33 -17.17 19.08
CA THR A 17 20.88 -18.43 18.58
C THR A 17 19.77 -19.46 18.32
N LYS A 18 18.86 -19.63 19.28
CA LYS A 18 17.72 -20.56 19.12
C LYS A 18 16.83 -20.18 17.93
N LEU A 19 16.61 -18.89 17.69
CA LEU A 19 15.81 -18.42 16.56
C LEU A 19 16.49 -18.72 15.22
N VAL A 20 17.82 -18.57 15.15
CA VAL A 20 18.62 -18.94 13.97
C VAL A 20 18.53 -20.45 13.73
N ASP A 21 18.76 -21.27 14.76
CA ASP A 21 18.67 -22.73 14.64
C ASP A 21 17.28 -23.18 14.16
N ILE A 22 16.21 -22.56 14.69
CA ILE A 22 14.82 -22.82 14.25
C ILE A 22 14.64 -22.46 12.78
N TYR A 23 15.17 -21.32 12.34
CA TYR A 23 15.04 -20.87 10.96
C TYR A 23 15.80 -21.78 9.99
N ASP A 24 17.04 -22.13 10.32
CA ASP A 24 17.91 -22.96 9.47
C ASP A 24 17.40 -24.41 9.37
N SER A 25 16.81 -24.94 10.45
CA SER A 25 16.21 -26.28 10.47
C SER A 25 14.76 -26.33 9.96
N ALA A 26 14.17 -25.19 9.60
CA ALA A 26 12.77 -25.14 9.24
C ALA A 26 12.47 -25.74 7.87
N ASN A 27 11.34 -26.44 7.78
CA ASN A 27 10.72 -26.74 6.50
C ASN A 27 10.26 -25.42 5.83
N LEU A 28 10.72 -25.17 4.61
CA LEU A 28 10.37 -23.98 3.79
C LEU A 28 8.86 -23.80 3.56
N GLN A 29 8.05 -24.84 3.74
CA GLN A 29 6.58 -24.77 3.68
C GLN A 29 5.94 -24.18 4.95
N ASN A 30 6.66 -24.18 6.09
CA ASN A 30 6.18 -23.57 7.32
C ASN A 30 6.29 -22.05 7.25
N ARG A 31 5.24 -21.42 6.75
CA ARG A 31 5.16 -19.95 6.59
C ARG A 31 5.37 -19.18 7.89
N LYS A 32 5.01 -19.74 9.05
CA LYS A 32 5.21 -19.05 10.34
C LYS A 32 6.69 -18.85 10.64
N ILE A 33 7.52 -19.85 10.33
CA ILE A 33 8.97 -19.75 10.52
C ILE A 33 9.61 -18.96 9.38
N LYS A 34 9.17 -19.21 8.14
CA LYS A 34 9.66 -18.48 6.96
C LYS A 34 9.57 -16.96 7.13
N TYR A 35 8.47 -16.46 7.70
CA TYR A 35 8.24 -15.03 7.90
C TYR A 35 8.54 -14.54 9.34
N LEU A 36 9.16 -15.39 10.16
CA LEU A 36 9.49 -15.05 11.54
C LEU A 36 10.52 -13.91 11.62
N PRO A 37 11.60 -13.87 10.81
CA PRO A 37 12.56 -12.77 10.85
C PRO A 37 11.90 -11.41 10.61
N GLU A 38 11.05 -11.29 9.59
CA GLU A 38 10.35 -10.05 9.25
C GLU A 38 9.33 -9.66 10.33
N TRP A 39 8.68 -10.65 10.95
CA TRP A 39 7.80 -10.41 12.09
C TRP A 39 8.54 -9.85 13.31
N LEU A 40 9.72 -10.41 13.63
CA LEU A 40 10.54 -9.94 14.75
C LEU A 40 11.07 -8.54 14.51
N GLU A 41 11.56 -8.26 13.30
CA GLU A 41 12.03 -6.92 12.91
C GLU A 41 10.91 -5.87 13.02
N PHE A 42 9.71 -6.21 12.56
CA PHE A 42 8.54 -5.35 12.74
C PHE A 42 8.26 -5.13 14.23
N TYR A 43 8.21 -6.20 15.03
CA TYR A 43 7.88 -6.14 16.45
C TYR A 43 8.87 -5.28 17.24
N THR A 44 10.18 -5.49 17.05
CA THR A 44 11.23 -4.70 17.72
C THR A 44 11.19 -3.24 17.31
N SER A 45 10.93 -2.94 16.04
CA SER A 45 10.73 -1.57 15.55
C SER A 45 9.55 -0.88 16.22
N GLN A 46 8.43 -1.59 16.42
CA GLN A 46 7.27 -1.02 17.12
C GLN A 46 7.58 -0.72 18.59
N LEU A 47 8.31 -1.61 19.28
CA LEU A 47 8.74 -1.38 20.66
C LEU A 47 9.69 -0.19 20.78
N LEU A 48 10.64 -0.05 19.85
CA LEU A 48 11.54 1.10 19.82
C LEU A 48 10.79 2.41 19.62
N GLU A 49 9.79 2.41 18.74
CA GLU A 49 8.94 3.58 18.53
C GLU A 49 8.11 3.94 19.77
N GLU A 50 7.56 2.94 20.47
CA GLU A 50 6.81 3.12 21.72
C GLU A 50 7.70 3.69 22.83
N ASN A 51 8.95 3.24 22.94
CA ASN A 51 9.91 3.79 23.89
C ASN A 51 10.21 5.28 23.66
N ASN A 52 10.06 5.77 22.43
CA ASN A 52 10.26 7.17 22.08
C ASN A 52 9.04 8.08 22.36
N ASN A 53 7.96 7.55 22.96
CA ASN A 53 6.80 8.29 23.52
C ASN A 53 6.21 9.39 22.60
N LYS A 54 6.17 9.16 21.29
CA LYS A 54 5.52 10.10 20.36
C LYS A 54 4.01 9.87 20.37
N HIS A 55 3.24 10.84 20.85
CA HIS A 55 1.80 10.83 20.67
C HIS A 55 1.46 10.88 19.18
N LYS A 56 0.73 9.85 18.70
CA LYS A 56 0.27 9.76 17.32
C LYS A 56 -1.23 9.54 17.29
N LEU A 57 -1.88 10.23 16.36
CA LEU A 57 -3.27 9.94 16.00
C LEU A 57 -3.29 8.75 15.03
N TYR A 58 -4.29 7.91 15.17
CA TYR A 58 -4.52 6.73 14.35
C TYR A 58 -5.64 6.96 13.35
N SER A 59 -5.56 6.28 12.22
CA SER A 59 -6.69 6.16 11.30
C SER A 59 -7.90 5.57 12.01
N THR A 60 -9.08 6.01 11.60
CA THR A 60 -10.36 5.51 12.12
C THR A 60 -11.03 4.61 11.10
N TYR A 61 -11.64 3.53 11.56
CA TYR A 61 -12.28 2.55 10.70
C TYR A 61 -13.74 2.34 11.11
N LYS A 62 -14.63 2.37 10.12
CA LYS A 62 -16.04 2.06 10.34
C LYS A 62 -16.20 0.54 10.47
N ARG A 63 -17.23 0.13 11.20
CA ARG A 63 -17.58 -1.28 11.33
C ARG A 63 -17.89 -1.92 9.97
N GLY A 64 -17.31 -3.07 9.68
CA GLY A 64 -17.45 -3.77 8.40
C GLY A 64 -16.38 -3.39 7.37
N THR A 65 -15.51 -2.42 7.65
CA THR A 65 -14.41 -2.04 6.77
C THR A 65 -13.40 -3.19 6.67
N ILE A 66 -12.88 -3.44 5.46
CA ILE A 66 -11.82 -4.44 5.22
C ILE A 66 -10.47 -3.74 5.35
N ILE A 67 -9.58 -4.28 6.19
CA ILE A 67 -8.21 -3.82 6.40
C ILE A 67 -7.23 -4.96 6.15
N TYR A 68 -6.02 -4.65 5.71
CA TYR A 68 -4.95 -5.64 5.56
C TYR A 68 -4.06 -5.60 6.81
N VAL A 69 -3.88 -6.74 7.46
CA VAL A 69 -3.31 -6.82 8.81
C VAL A 69 -2.20 -7.85 8.86
N ASN A 70 -1.07 -7.50 9.47
CA ASN A 70 -0.06 -8.46 9.90
C ASN A 70 -0.45 -9.06 11.26
N LEU A 71 -0.97 -10.29 11.24
CA LEU A 71 -1.34 -11.00 12.45
C LEU A 71 -0.14 -11.65 13.15
N GLY A 72 1.04 -11.62 12.54
CA GLY A 72 2.30 -12.11 13.10
C GLY A 72 2.50 -13.62 12.96
N SER A 73 3.64 -14.11 13.43
CA SER A 73 3.95 -15.54 13.51
C SER A 73 3.49 -16.09 14.87
N ASN A 74 2.19 -16.35 15.00
CA ASN A 74 1.58 -16.73 16.27
C ASN A 74 1.75 -18.22 16.61
N ILE A 75 1.58 -18.58 17.87
CA ILE A 75 1.84 -19.92 18.38
C ILE A 75 0.71 -20.89 17.98
N GLY A 76 1.05 -22.15 17.73
CA GLY A 76 0.08 -23.23 17.50
C GLY A 76 -0.88 -22.93 16.35
N ASN A 77 -2.19 -23.01 16.61
CA ASN A 77 -3.24 -22.77 15.62
C ASN A 77 -3.80 -21.34 15.63
N GLU A 78 -3.16 -20.42 16.35
CA GLU A 78 -3.51 -19.00 16.27
C GLU A 78 -3.32 -18.49 14.84
N PHE A 79 -4.29 -17.68 14.40
CA PHE A 79 -4.31 -17.14 13.05
C PHE A 79 -3.08 -16.24 12.84
N SER A 80 -2.34 -16.44 11.76
CA SER A 80 -0.98 -15.89 11.58
C SER A 80 -0.78 -15.37 10.16
N GLY A 81 0.20 -14.48 9.99
CA GLY A 81 0.59 -13.91 8.70
C GLY A 81 -0.27 -12.73 8.27
N ASN A 82 -0.06 -12.26 7.04
CA ASN A 82 -0.77 -11.11 6.50
C ASN A 82 -2.12 -11.51 5.90
N HIS A 83 -3.19 -10.91 6.39
CA HIS A 83 -4.55 -11.25 6.02
C HIS A 83 -5.46 -10.04 5.93
N PHE A 84 -6.42 -10.09 5.00
CA PHE A 84 -7.58 -9.21 5.06
C PHE A 84 -8.41 -9.54 6.30
N CYS A 85 -8.88 -8.51 6.99
CA CYS A 85 -9.70 -8.62 8.19
C CYS A 85 -10.85 -7.62 8.12
N ILE A 86 -11.99 -7.95 8.73
CA ILE A 86 -13.14 -7.06 8.85
C ILE A 86 -13.13 -6.41 10.23
N VAL A 87 -13.28 -5.10 10.29
CA VAL A 87 -13.40 -4.33 11.55
C VAL A 87 -14.75 -4.59 12.22
N LEU A 88 -14.74 -4.92 13.50
CA LEU A 88 -15.94 -5.20 14.29
C LEU A 88 -16.37 -4.04 15.20
N ASP A 89 -15.46 -3.11 15.51
CA ASP A 89 -15.73 -1.98 16.40
C ASP A 89 -16.83 -1.06 15.87
N LYS A 90 -17.84 -0.78 16.70
CA LYS A 90 -18.90 0.20 16.38
C LYS A 90 -18.43 1.65 16.50
N LYS A 91 -17.56 1.92 17.48
CA LYS A 91 -17.05 3.26 17.80
C LYS A 91 -15.53 3.21 17.81
N ASP A 92 -14.94 3.80 16.78
CA ASP A 92 -13.49 3.98 16.67
C ASP A 92 -13.15 5.48 16.68
N ASN A 93 -11.98 5.85 17.17
CA ASN A 93 -11.54 7.24 17.25
C ASN A 93 -10.02 7.40 17.07
N PRO A 94 -9.52 8.60 16.73
CA PRO A 94 -8.11 8.81 16.41
C PRO A 94 -7.15 8.60 17.58
N LYS A 95 -7.62 8.63 18.83
CA LYS A 95 -6.77 8.37 20.02
C LYS A 95 -6.72 6.89 20.38
N LYS A 96 -7.62 6.07 19.83
CA LYS A 96 -7.67 4.62 20.07
C LYS A 96 -6.61 3.93 19.21
N SER A 97 -5.63 3.31 19.86
CA SER A 97 -4.52 2.60 19.23
C SER A 97 -4.84 1.16 18.82
N THR A 98 -6.00 0.64 19.19
CA THR A 98 -6.42 -0.74 18.93
C THR A 98 -7.74 -0.83 18.17
N VAL A 99 -7.98 -1.97 17.52
CA VAL A 99 -9.24 -2.28 16.83
C VAL A 99 -9.51 -3.77 16.90
N THR A 100 -10.76 -4.17 17.14
CA THR A 100 -11.18 -5.58 17.10
C THR A 100 -11.55 -5.99 15.67
N VAL A 101 -11.03 -7.13 15.23
CA VAL A 101 -11.14 -7.61 13.86
C VAL A 101 -11.53 -9.08 13.78
N VAL A 102 -12.15 -9.48 12.67
CA VAL A 102 -12.32 -10.88 12.27
C VAL A 102 -11.50 -11.16 11.01
N PRO A 103 -10.53 -12.10 11.05
CA PRO A 103 -9.72 -12.43 9.88
C PRO A 103 -10.51 -13.13 8.78
N LEU A 104 -10.11 -12.92 7.53
CA LEU A 104 -10.65 -13.61 6.35
C LEU A 104 -9.74 -14.76 5.92
N SER A 105 -10.37 -15.86 5.51
CA SER A 105 -9.73 -17.05 4.98
C SER A 105 -10.36 -17.45 3.65
N SER A 106 -9.56 -18.04 2.76
CA SER A 106 -10.04 -18.67 1.53
C SER A 106 -10.40 -20.15 1.72
N LYS A 107 -10.24 -20.70 2.94
CA LYS A 107 -10.55 -22.09 3.26
C LYS A 107 -11.91 -22.18 3.91
N LYS A 108 -12.74 -23.12 3.47
CA LYS A 108 -14.00 -23.45 4.13
C LYS A 108 -13.71 -24.17 5.45
N SER A 109 -14.47 -23.84 6.48
CA SER A 109 -14.46 -24.53 7.77
C SER A 109 -15.85 -24.45 8.38
N SER A 110 -16.24 -25.45 9.19
CA SER A 110 -17.51 -25.47 9.92
C SER A 110 -17.70 -24.26 10.85
N HIS A 111 -16.60 -23.64 11.25
CA HIS A 111 -16.58 -22.49 12.16
C HIS A 111 -16.47 -21.14 11.45
N TYR A 112 -16.44 -21.13 10.11
CA TYR A 112 -16.29 -19.89 9.37
C TYR A 112 -17.61 -19.48 8.71
N THR A 113 -17.81 -18.16 8.61
CA THR A 113 -18.98 -17.60 7.94
C THR A 113 -18.65 -17.28 6.50
N GLN A 114 -19.28 -17.95 5.54
CA GLN A 114 -19.13 -17.61 4.14
C GLN A 114 -19.69 -16.21 3.87
N LEU A 115 -18.87 -15.35 3.27
CA LEU A 115 -19.31 -14.06 2.78
C LEU A 115 -20.01 -14.26 1.44
N THR A 116 -21.14 -13.59 1.27
CA THR A 116 -21.78 -13.44 -0.05
C THR A 116 -21.04 -12.46 -0.95
N SER A 117 -20.21 -11.58 -0.38
CA SER A 117 -19.70 -10.44 -1.14
C SER A 117 -18.67 -10.80 -2.20
N SER A 118 -19.00 -10.41 -3.43
CA SER A 118 -18.10 -10.12 -4.55
C SER A 118 -17.18 -8.91 -4.30
N ILE A 119 -17.00 -8.46 -3.05
CA ILE A 119 -16.28 -7.20 -2.76
C ILE A 119 -14.86 -7.21 -3.29
N PHE A 120 -14.17 -8.35 -3.24
CA PHE A 120 -12.83 -8.48 -3.82
C PHE A 120 -12.88 -8.41 -5.35
N ASP A 121 -13.85 -9.05 -5.99
CA ASP A 121 -14.01 -9.02 -7.44
C ASP A 121 -14.37 -7.60 -7.92
N ILE A 122 -15.34 -6.94 -7.27
CA ILE A 122 -15.70 -5.53 -7.51
C ILE A 122 -14.48 -4.63 -7.32
N THR A 123 -13.72 -4.82 -6.24
CA THR A 123 -12.51 -4.02 -5.99
C THR A 123 -11.46 -4.25 -7.08
N ILE A 124 -11.29 -5.49 -7.57
CA ILE A 124 -10.38 -5.80 -8.67
C ILE A 124 -10.82 -5.09 -9.95
N ASP A 125 -12.11 -5.09 -10.26
CA ASP A 125 -12.66 -4.42 -11.44
C ASP A 125 -12.50 -2.89 -11.35
N GLU A 126 -12.74 -2.30 -10.18
CA GLU A 126 -12.48 -0.88 -9.92
C GLU A 126 -11.01 -0.51 -10.07
N LEU A 127 -10.11 -1.34 -9.54
CA LEU A 127 -8.66 -1.17 -9.70
C LEU A 127 -8.25 -1.26 -11.17
N ASN A 128 -8.80 -2.20 -11.93
CA ASN A 128 -8.53 -2.32 -13.37
C ASN A 128 -8.98 -1.09 -14.15
N LYS A 129 -10.21 -0.61 -13.92
CA LYS A 129 -10.71 0.61 -14.55
C LYS A 129 -9.81 1.80 -14.26
N LYS A 130 -9.39 1.95 -13.00
CA LYS A 130 -8.49 3.04 -12.60
C LYS A 130 -7.11 2.92 -13.23
N ALA A 131 -6.56 1.71 -13.36
CA ALA A 131 -5.27 1.50 -14.03
C ALA A 131 -5.34 1.88 -15.51
N ILE A 132 -6.41 1.48 -16.21
CA ILE A 132 -6.65 1.85 -17.61
C ILE A 132 -6.74 3.37 -17.76
N GLN A 133 -7.54 4.04 -16.94
CA GLN A 133 -7.67 5.50 -16.97
C GLN A 133 -6.34 6.24 -16.76
N LEU A 134 -5.48 5.74 -15.87
CA LEU A 134 -4.16 6.34 -15.65
C LEU A 134 -3.21 6.16 -16.84
N ILE A 135 -3.33 5.05 -17.57
CA ILE A 135 -2.54 4.79 -18.78
C ILE A 135 -3.05 5.67 -19.92
N GLU A 136 -4.37 5.73 -20.12
CA GLU A 136 -5.00 6.62 -21.11
C GLU A 136 -4.62 8.09 -20.85
N GLU A 137 -4.68 8.57 -19.59
CA GLU A 137 -4.25 9.93 -19.25
C GLU A 137 -2.76 10.16 -19.53
N ALA A 138 -1.91 9.13 -19.33
CA ALA A 138 -0.49 9.23 -19.60
C ALA A 138 -0.22 9.34 -21.11
N ASP A 139 -0.92 8.56 -21.93
CA ASP A 139 -0.81 8.56 -23.38
C ASP A 139 -1.34 9.89 -23.96
N GLU A 140 -2.50 10.38 -23.48
CA GLU A 140 -3.03 11.70 -23.85
C GLU A 140 -2.06 12.84 -23.48
N THR A 141 -1.41 12.74 -22.31
CA THR A 141 -0.41 13.73 -21.87
C THR A 141 0.84 13.67 -22.76
N GLU A 142 1.23 12.48 -23.21
CA GLU A 142 2.37 12.27 -24.10
C GLU A 142 2.10 12.85 -25.49
N ASP A 143 0.92 12.60 -26.06
CA ASP A 143 0.48 13.19 -27.33
C ASP A 143 0.42 14.72 -27.27
N PHE A 144 -0.13 15.27 -26.18
CA PHE A 144 -0.18 16.72 -25.98
C PHE A 144 1.23 17.32 -25.84
N ALA A 145 2.13 16.65 -25.10
CA ALA A 145 3.51 17.09 -24.95
C ALA A 145 4.23 17.14 -26.30
N ASN A 146 4.09 16.10 -27.13
CA ASN A 146 4.67 16.06 -28.47
C ASN A 146 4.15 17.21 -29.35
N LEU A 147 2.83 17.46 -29.34
CA LEU A 147 2.24 18.58 -30.07
C LEU A 147 2.80 19.94 -29.62
N VAL A 148 3.01 20.13 -28.31
CA VAL A 148 3.62 21.36 -27.77
C VAL A 148 5.07 21.50 -28.20
N MET A 149 5.86 20.42 -28.16
CA MET A 149 7.26 20.44 -28.58
C MET A 149 7.40 20.70 -30.09
N ASP A 150 6.55 20.12 -30.93
CA ASP A 150 6.52 20.39 -32.37
C ASP A 150 6.20 21.88 -32.65
N LYS A 151 5.28 22.47 -31.88
CA LYS A 151 4.98 23.91 -31.98
C LYS A 151 6.19 24.76 -31.59
N HIS A 152 6.91 24.39 -30.54
CA HIS A 152 8.14 25.08 -30.14
C HIS A 152 9.22 24.98 -31.21
N GLU A 153 9.42 23.80 -31.80
CA GLU A 153 10.39 23.61 -32.88
C GLU A 153 10.07 24.48 -34.10
N ASN A 154 8.81 24.50 -34.52
CA ASN A 154 8.35 25.34 -35.64
C ASN A 154 8.52 26.84 -35.33
N TYR A 155 8.19 27.26 -34.11
CA TYR A 155 8.41 28.64 -33.67
C TYR A 155 9.90 29.00 -33.70
N ILE A 156 10.78 28.15 -33.17
CA ILE A 156 12.24 28.35 -33.19
C ILE A 156 12.76 28.49 -34.62
N LYS A 157 12.36 27.59 -35.53
CA LYS A 157 12.76 27.65 -36.95
C LYS A 157 12.37 28.98 -37.58
N SER A 158 11.11 29.39 -37.45
CA SER A 158 10.62 30.66 -38.01
C SER A 158 11.32 31.89 -37.41
N ARG A 159 11.60 31.87 -36.10
CA ARG A 159 12.31 32.95 -35.42
C ARG A 159 13.77 33.00 -35.84
N ALA A 160 14.44 31.86 -36.02
CA ALA A 160 15.83 31.80 -36.47
C ALA A 160 16.00 32.42 -37.86
N GLU A 161 15.12 32.11 -38.81
CA GLU A 161 15.12 32.71 -40.15
C GLU A 161 15.04 34.25 -40.11
N ARG A 162 14.09 34.78 -39.33
CA ARG A 162 13.94 36.23 -39.13
C ARG A 162 15.17 36.85 -38.47
N THR A 163 15.74 36.16 -37.50
CA THR A 163 16.87 36.65 -36.70
C THR A 163 18.15 36.71 -37.53
N ALA A 164 18.39 35.73 -38.40
CA ALA A 164 19.50 35.73 -39.34
C ALA A 164 19.49 36.97 -40.26
N LEU A 165 18.32 37.41 -40.71
CA LEU A 165 18.17 38.65 -41.50
C LEU A 165 18.54 39.89 -40.67
N LEU A 166 18.07 39.98 -39.43
CA LEU A 166 18.35 41.14 -38.55
C LEU A 166 19.84 41.26 -38.22
N ILE A 167 20.53 40.13 -38.00
CA ILE A 167 21.99 40.09 -37.82
C ILE A 167 22.68 40.54 -39.11
N LYS A 168 22.29 40.00 -40.27
CA LYS A 168 22.86 40.35 -41.59
C LYS A 168 22.80 41.86 -41.87
N TYR A 169 21.69 42.51 -41.50
CA TYR A 169 21.50 43.95 -41.68
C TYR A 169 21.93 44.80 -40.47
N LYS A 170 22.66 44.21 -39.49
CA LYS A 170 23.22 44.87 -38.31
C LYS A 170 22.20 45.54 -37.38
N TYR A 171 20.95 45.08 -37.38
CA TYR A 171 19.93 45.53 -36.43
C TYR A 171 20.07 44.86 -35.06
N LEU A 172 20.68 43.66 -35.00
CA LEU A 172 20.92 42.90 -33.76
C LEU A 172 22.34 42.32 -33.75
N SER A 173 22.89 42.10 -32.55
CA SER A 173 24.17 41.40 -32.35
C SER A 173 23.98 39.91 -32.14
N GLU A 174 24.98 39.12 -32.52
CA GLU A 174 24.99 37.67 -32.27
C GLU A 174 24.92 37.34 -30.78
N GLU A 175 25.60 38.12 -29.94
CA GLU A 175 25.62 37.93 -28.49
C GLU A 175 24.24 38.13 -27.84
N TYR A 176 23.49 39.15 -28.27
CA TYR A 176 22.13 39.38 -27.78
C TYR A 176 21.21 38.20 -28.13
N ILE A 177 21.33 37.68 -29.35
CA ILE A 177 20.54 36.57 -29.84
C ILE A 177 20.88 35.25 -29.15
N ALA A 178 22.17 34.99 -28.93
CA ALA A 178 22.61 33.81 -28.20
C ALA A 178 21.98 33.74 -26.80
N LYS A 179 21.96 34.87 -26.08
CA LYS A 179 21.34 34.96 -24.76
C LYS A 179 19.83 34.68 -24.80
N GLU A 180 19.10 35.28 -25.74
CA GLU A 180 17.65 35.04 -25.91
C GLU A 180 17.33 33.57 -26.24
N PHE A 181 18.14 32.93 -27.09
CA PHE A 181 17.96 31.51 -27.41
C PHE A 181 18.27 30.61 -26.21
N GLU A 182 19.30 30.93 -25.43
CA GLU A 182 19.62 30.20 -24.19
C GLU A 182 18.46 30.27 -23.18
N GLU A 183 17.91 31.47 -22.94
CA GLU A 183 16.76 31.65 -22.06
C GLU A 183 15.53 30.85 -22.53
N LEU A 184 15.26 30.86 -23.85
CA LEU A 184 14.16 30.09 -24.45
C LEU A 184 14.39 28.57 -24.32
N GLU A 185 15.60 28.10 -24.57
CA GLU A 185 15.96 26.69 -24.45
C GLU A 185 15.76 26.19 -23.01
N VAL A 186 16.12 27.00 -22.01
CA VAL A 186 15.89 26.67 -20.59
C VAL A 186 14.40 26.52 -20.30
N LEU A 187 13.54 27.40 -20.83
CA LEU A 187 12.09 27.32 -20.63
C LEU A 187 11.49 26.07 -21.26
N ILE A 188 11.87 25.73 -22.50
CA ILE A 188 11.39 24.55 -23.21
C ILE A 188 11.84 23.27 -22.49
N LYS A 189 13.11 23.20 -22.06
CA LYS A 189 13.61 22.07 -21.25
C LYS A 189 12.85 21.91 -19.95
N LYS A 190 12.50 23.01 -19.28
CA LYS A 190 11.70 22.99 -18.05
C LYS A 190 10.29 22.45 -18.30
N GLU A 191 9.64 22.89 -19.37
CA GLU A 191 8.31 22.41 -19.75
C GLU A 191 8.33 20.92 -20.13
N ALA A 192 9.28 20.49 -20.95
CA ALA A 192 9.47 19.08 -21.30
C ALA A 192 9.70 18.20 -20.05
N LYS A 193 10.46 18.71 -19.07
CA LYS A 193 10.68 18.03 -17.80
C LYS A 193 9.38 17.87 -17.02
N ILE A 194 8.51 18.88 -16.96
CA ILE A 194 7.21 18.82 -16.27
C ILE A 194 6.32 17.74 -16.90
N PHE A 195 6.23 17.69 -18.23
CA PHE A 195 5.47 16.63 -18.91
C PHE A 195 6.03 15.24 -18.60
N LYS A 196 7.35 15.07 -18.68
CA LYS A 196 8.02 13.80 -18.37
C LYS A 196 7.75 13.34 -16.94
N GLU A 197 7.83 14.25 -15.97
CA GLU A 197 7.54 13.95 -14.56
C GLU A 197 6.08 13.53 -14.36
N ARG A 198 5.13 14.21 -15.01
CA ARG A 198 3.71 13.86 -14.95
C ARG A 198 3.43 12.48 -15.55
N ILE A 199 3.93 12.22 -16.76
CA ILE A 199 3.77 10.92 -17.44
C ILE A 199 4.36 9.79 -16.60
N SER A 200 5.57 9.99 -16.07
CA SER A 200 6.23 9.03 -15.17
C SER A 200 5.41 8.78 -13.90
N ASN A 201 4.81 9.83 -13.31
CA ASN A 201 3.94 9.67 -12.14
C ASN A 201 2.69 8.84 -12.46
N LEU A 202 2.01 9.11 -13.58
CA LEU A 202 0.83 8.37 -14.00
C LEU A 202 1.16 6.88 -14.24
N LYS A 203 2.22 6.61 -15.00
CA LYS A 203 2.68 5.23 -15.29
C LYS A 203 3.07 4.49 -14.00
N SER A 204 3.82 5.12 -13.08
CA SER A 204 4.20 4.49 -11.79
C SER A 204 3.00 4.24 -10.85
N ARG A 205 1.96 5.09 -10.89
CA ARG A 205 0.71 4.83 -10.17
C ARG A 205 -0.05 3.64 -10.75
N ALA A 206 -0.11 3.50 -12.08
CA ALA A 206 -0.70 2.32 -12.73
C ALA A 206 0.04 1.03 -12.36
N GLU A 207 1.37 1.06 -12.31
CA GLU A 207 2.20 -0.06 -11.81
C GLU A 207 1.91 -0.39 -10.34
N SER A 208 1.76 0.63 -9.50
CA SER A 208 1.38 0.47 -8.09
C SER A 208 0.02 -0.23 -7.96
N ILE A 209 -0.96 0.13 -8.79
CA ILE A 209 -2.26 -0.56 -8.84
C ILE A 209 -2.09 -2.03 -9.24
N SER A 210 -1.23 -2.34 -10.22
CA SER A 210 -0.96 -3.72 -10.63
C SER A 210 -0.42 -4.57 -9.46
N LEU A 211 0.45 -4.01 -8.62
CA LEU A 211 0.93 -4.69 -7.41
C LEU A 211 -0.19 -4.95 -6.39
N VAL A 212 -1.06 -3.97 -6.15
CA VAL A 212 -2.24 -4.14 -5.28
C VAL A 212 -3.15 -5.23 -5.84
N ARG A 213 -3.43 -5.18 -7.15
CA ARG A 213 -4.29 -6.14 -7.83
C ARG A 213 -3.82 -7.57 -7.63
N LYS A 214 -2.51 -7.85 -7.77
CA LYS A 214 -1.93 -9.19 -7.52
C LYS A 214 -2.21 -9.73 -6.11
N VAL A 215 -2.30 -8.86 -5.09
CA VAL A 215 -2.64 -9.28 -3.73
C VAL A 215 -4.13 -9.65 -3.63
N PHE A 216 -5.00 -8.81 -4.20
CA PHE A 216 -6.45 -9.04 -4.22
C PHE A 216 -6.83 -10.26 -5.06
N GLU A 217 -6.16 -10.49 -6.19
CA GLU A 217 -6.38 -11.64 -7.09
C GLU A 217 -6.20 -13.00 -6.40
N ARG A 218 -5.40 -13.07 -5.32
CA ARG A 218 -5.29 -14.29 -4.50
C ARG A 218 -6.64 -14.72 -3.91
N HIS A 219 -7.61 -13.81 -3.83
CA HIS A 219 -8.96 -14.00 -3.36
C HIS A 219 -10.02 -13.97 -4.46
N LYS A 220 -9.64 -13.70 -5.73
CA LYS A 220 -10.55 -13.68 -6.88
C LYS A 220 -11.18 -15.04 -7.12
N ASN A 221 -12.47 -15.09 -7.45
CA ASN A 221 -13.24 -16.31 -7.69
C ASN A 221 -13.19 -17.33 -6.53
N LYS A 222 -12.79 -16.90 -5.33
CA LYS A 222 -12.76 -17.75 -4.14
C LYS A 222 -13.84 -17.27 -3.19
N GLN A 223 -14.54 -18.24 -2.62
CA GLN A 223 -15.40 -17.95 -1.47
C GLN A 223 -14.51 -17.45 -0.33
N SER A 224 -14.84 -16.26 0.17
CA SER A 224 -14.17 -15.68 1.33
C SER A 224 -14.96 -16.03 2.58
N PHE A 225 -14.25 -16.44 3.61
CA PHE A 225 -14.83 -16.93 4.85
C PHE A 225 -14.31 -16.10 6.03
N ALA A 226 -15.19 -15.52 6.83
CA ALA A 226 -14.83 -14.86 8.07
C ALA A 226 -14.58 -15.91 9.16
N ASN A 227 -13.36 -15.92 9.69
CA ASN A 227 -12.95 -16.82 10.77
C ASN A 227 -13.37 -16.26 12.12
N VAL A 228 -14.64 -16.49 12.48
CA VAL A 228 -15.25 -16.01 13.74
C VAL A 228 -14.54 -16.57 14.97
N SER A 229 -13.89 -17.75 14.89
CA SER A 229 -13.15 -18.29 16.02
C SER A 229 -11.84 -17.56 16.32
N ALA A 230 -11.33 -16.77 15.38
CA ALA A 230 -10.08 -16.03 15.49
C ALA A 230 -10.29 -14.52 15.62
N ILE A 231 -11.45 -14.10 16.15
CA ILE A 231 -11.67 -12.69 16.50
C ILE A 231 -10.59 -12.26 17.49
N THR A 232 -9.95 -11.14 17.18
CA THR A 232 -8.84 -10.64 17.99
C THR A 232 -8.79 -9.12 17.96
N THR A 233 -8.24 -8.54 19.02
CA THR A 233 -7.94 -7.11 19.08
C THR A 233 -6.48 -6.89 18.74
N ILE A 234 -6.23 -6.04 17.74
CA ILE A 234 -4.89 -5.73 17.27
C ILE A 234 -4.53 -4.29 17.59
N SER A 235 -3.23 -4.00 17.69
CA SER A 235 -2.73 -2.64 17.53
C SER A 235 -2.94 -2.18 16.08
N LYS A 236 -3.40 -0.94 15.87
CA LYS A 236 -3.55 -0.33 14.55
C LYS A 236 -2.22 -0.18 13.80
N LYS A 237 -1.09 -0.25 14.51
CA LYS A 237 0.25 -0.33 13.92
C LYS A 237 0.47 -1.61 13.08
N ARG A 238 -0.32 -2.66 13.33
CA ARG A 238 -0.30 -3.91 12.56
C ARG A 238 -1.06 -3.82 11.23
N ILE A 239 -1.80 -2.73 11.01
CA ILE A 239 -2.52 -2.50 9.75
C ILE A 239 -1.51 -2.05 8.71
N GLN A 240 -1.41 -2.83 7.63
CA GLN A 240 -0.48 -2.59 6.55
C GLN A 240 -1.18 -1.96 5.35
N LYS A 241 -0.39 -1.25 4.56
CA LYS A 241 -0.75 -0.78 3.22
C LYS A 241 0.21 -1.39 2.23
N ILE A 242 -0.33 -1.96 1.16
CA ILE A 242 0.49 -2.50 0.06
C ILE A 242 1.26 -1.36 -0.59
N ASN A 243 0.56 -0.26 -0.92
CA ASN A 243 1.10 1.02 -1.36
C ASN A 243 0.01 2.11 -1.26
N SER A 244 0.25 3.28 -1.84
CA SER A 244 -0.69 4.42 -1.85
C SER A 244 -2.01 4.13 -2.57
N GLU A 245 -2.04 3.17 -3.49
CA GLU A 245 -3.21 2.80 -4.30
C GLU A 245 -4.04 1.67 -3.65
N ASP A 246 -3.63 1.18 -2.49
CA ASP A 246 -4.33 0.12 -1.74
C ASP A 246 -5.69 0.62 -1.18
N PRO A 247 -6.82 0.03 -1.62
CA PRO A 247 -8.16 0.47 -1.24
C PRO A 247 -8.64 -0.02 0.15
N THR A 248 -7.83 -0.82 0.85
CA THR A 248 -8.15 -1.25 2.23
C THR A 248 -8.41 -0.05 3.16
N GLY A 249 -9.19 -0.23 4.20
CA GLY A 249 -9.64 0.88 5.05
C GLY A 249 -10.74 1.75 4.43
N LYS A 250 -11.00 1.64 3.12
CA LYS A 250 -12.08 2.36 2.42
C LYS A 250 -13.21 1.43 1.99
N ILE A 251 -12.89 0.22 1.56
CA ILE A 251 -13.87 -0.79 1.16
C ILE A 251 -14.56 -1.44 2.37
N ARG A 252 -15.81 -1.88 2.19
CA ARG A 252 -16.66 -2.42 3.26
C ARG A 252 -17.47 -3.61 2.75
N ILE A 253 -17.66 -4.60 3.63
CA ILE A 253 -18.59 -5.70 3.35
C ILE A 253 -20.06 -5.24 3.41
N SER A 254 -20.94 -6.03 2.81
CA SER A 254 -22.38 -5.80 2.85
C SER A 254 -22.93 -5.84 4.29
N THR A 255 -24.03 -5.14 4.53
CA THR A 255 -24.76 -5.17 5.79
C THR A 255 -25.26 -6.59 6.13
N ASP A 256 -25.65 -7.35 5.11
CA ASP A 256 -26.14 -8.72 5.30
C ASP A 256 -25.02 -9.68 5.68
N ASP A 257 -23.83 -9.55 5.09
CA ASP A 257 -22.65 -10.31 5.53
C ASP A 257 -22.26 -9.97 6.96
N LEU A 258 -22.36 -8.69 7.33
CA LEU A 258 -22.07 -8.26 8.70
C LEU A 258 -23.06 -8.85 9.71
N LYS A 259 -24.36 -8.92 9.37
CA LYS A 259 -25.38 -9.60 10.18
C LYS A 259 -25.13 -11.11 10.28
N LYS A 260 -24.69 -11.76 9.19
CA LYS A 260 -24.31 -13.19 9.23
C LYS A 260 -23.15 -13.44 10.18
N ILE A 261 -22.12 -12.59 10.14
CA ILE A 261 -20.99 -12.66 11.07
C ILE A 261 -21.47 -12.47 12.51
N GLU A 262 -22.30 -11.47 12.79
CA GLU A 262 -22.88 -11.24 14.13
C GLU A 262 -23.63 -12.46 14.66
N LYS A 263 -24.51 -13.04 13.83
CA LYS A 263 -25.25 -14.24 14.20
C LYS A 263 -24.30 -15.39 14.58
N GLN A 264 -23.22 -15.58 13.82
CA GLN A 264 -22.24 -16.63 14.09
C GLN A 264 -21.39 -16.34 15.34
N ILE A 265 -21.09 -15.06 15.63
CA ILE A 265 -20.46 -14.66 16.91
C ILE A 265 -21.35 -15.06 18.09
N ILE A 266 -22.65 -14.75 18.02
CA ILE A 266 -23.61 -15.08 19.07
C ILE A 266 -23.69 -16.60 19.26
N ILE A 267 -23.85 -17.35 18.16
CA ILE A 267 -23.92 -18.82 18.21
C ILE A 267 -22.65 -19.41 18.84
N ARG A 268 -21.47 -18.86 18.51
CA ARG A 268 -20.20 -19.46 18.95
C ARG A 268 -19.82 -19.12 20.39
N PHE A 269 -20.04 -17.88 20.81
CA PHE A 269 -19.48 -17.37 22.06
C PHE A 269 -20.51 -17.11 23.16
N ILE A 270 -21.80 -17.11 22.83
CA ILE A 270 -22.86 -16.67 23.75
C ILE A 270 -23.92 -17.75 23.93
N LYS A 271 -24.42 -18.32 22.83
CA LYS A 271 -25.52 -19.29 22.87
C LYS A 271 -25.00 -20.67 23.27
N SER A 272 -25.57 -21.24 24.34
CA SER A 272 -25.41 -22.64 24.77
C SER A 272 -26.26 -23.59 23.94
#